data_AF-A0A0K0F569-F1
#
_entry.id   AF-A0A0K0F569-F1
#
_cell.length_a   1.000
_cell.length_b   1.000
_cell.length_c   1.000
_cell.angle_alpha   90.00
_cell.angle_beta   90.00
_cell.angle_gamma   90.00
#
_symmetry.space_group_name_H-M   'P 1'
#
loop_
_entity.id
_entity.type
_entity.pdbx_description
1 polymer ?
#
loop_
_entity_poly.entity_id
_entity_poly.type
_entity_poly.pdbx_seq_one_letter_code
_entity_poly.pdbx_strand_id
1 'polypeptide(L)'
;MMPEILFGSTNGRNTYEILASPAYIHMVGQREEFSHNDFKKINDVYCSQKCTKKLKECKNNGYPGRDCNDCICPVGYTGKKSIDTRAGSNVALVVEKVETEELIPCVQNKGLEIKYRHDKGATGLVLCGSYENIIIPPTFSRTLLIYHGLEESHEVRISYKERKRKK
;
A
#
# COMPACT_ATOMS: atom_id res chain seq x y z
N MET A 1 12.19 -1.97 7.07
CA MET A 1 12.52 -0.57 6.70
C MET A 1 13.56 -0.62 5.59
N MET A 2 13.41 0.17 4.53
CA MET A 2 14.46 0.29 3.51
C MET A 2 15.40 1.42 3.95
N PRO A 3 16.72 1.19 4.00
CA PRO A 3 17.68 2.24 4.35
C PRO A 3 17.60 3.38 3.33
N GLU A 4 18.07 4.57 3.67
CA GLU A 4 18.13 5.68 2.71
C GLU A 4 18.95 5.32 1.46
N ILE A 5 18.66 5.94 0.32
CA ILE A 5 19.26 5.54 -0.96
C ILE A 5 20.79 5.74 -1.02
N LEU A 6 21.30 6.69 -0.24
CA LEU A 6 22.73 7.01 -0.12
C LEU A 6 23.41 6.28 1.06
N PHE A 7 22.70 5.37 1.76
CA PHE A 7 23.23 4.72 2.94
C PHE A 7 24.54 3.96 2.64
N GLY A 8 25.64 4.38 3.27
CA GLY A 8 26.98 3.80 3.06
C GLY A 8 27.69 4.24 1.78
N SER A 9 27.13 5.21 1.04
CA SER A 9 27.77 5.77 -0.16
C SER A 9 28.94 6.69 0.20
N THR A 10 30.10 6.46 -0.42
CA THR A 10 31.31 7.30 -0.25
C THR A 10 31.54 8.26 -1.42
N ASN A 11 30.82 8.08 -2.52
CA ASN A 11 30.96 8.84 -3.76
C ASN A 11 29.67 9.55 -4.18
N GLY A 12 28.67 9.60 -3.29
CA GLY A 12 27.37 10.22 -3.55
C GLY A 12 26.49 9.48 -4.57
N ARG A 13 26.87 8.27 -5.00
CA ARG A 13 26.03 7.45 -5.89
C ARG A 13 24.99 6.69 -5.07
N ASN A 14 23.83 6.50 -5.68
CA ASN A 14 22.78 5.62 -5.16
C ASN A 14 23.36 4.22 -4.93
N THR A 15 23.06 3.64 -3.78
CA THR A 15 23.55 2.31 -3.39
C THR A 15 22.68 1.17 -3.90
N TYR A 16 21.44 1.49 -4.31
CA TYR A 16 20.52 0.57 -4.95
C TYR A 16 19.51 1.34 -5.82
N GLU A 17 18.83 0.64 -6.70
CA GLU A 17 17.79 1.16 -7.57
C GLU A 17 16.47 0.39 -7.38
N ILE A 18 15.35 1.01 -7.71
CA ILE A 18 14.03 0.40 -7.56
C ILE A 18 13.48 0.01 -8.93
N LEU A 19 13.40 -1.31 -9.16
CA LEU A 19 12.97 -1.87 -10.44
C LEU A 19 11.45 -1.87 -10.66
N ALA A 20 10.66 -1.77 -9.58
CA ALA A 20 9.20 -1.94 -9.66
C ALA A 20 8.47 -0.68 -10.16
N SER A 21 8.79 0.48 -9.60
CA SER A 21 8.35 1.80 -10.05
C SER A 21 9.30 2.85 -9.48
N PRO A 22 9.81 3.80 -10.29
CA PRO A 22 10.67 4.86 -9.81
C PRO A 22 10.05 5.66 -8.65
N ALA A 23 8.72 5.78 -8.59
CA ALA A 23 8.02 6.53 -7.54
C ALA A 23 8.23 5.97 -6.13
N TYR A 24 8.60 4.69 -5.97
CA TYR A 24 8.95 4.13 -4.66
C TYR A 24 10.20 4.78 -4.05
N ILE A 25 11.01 5.49 -4.83
CA ILE A 25 12.21 6.16 -4.36
C ILE A 25 11.89 7.24 -3.32
N HIS A 26 10.71 7.87 -3.41
CA HIS A 26 10.25 8.88 -2.45
C HIS A 26 9.68 8.26 -1.17
N MET A 27 9.58 6.93 -1.10
CA MET A 27 9.13 6.18 0.08
C MET A 27 10.28 5.50 0.85
N VAL A 28 11.51 5.72 0.38
CA VAL A 28 12.76 5.23 0.97
C VAL A 28 13.17 6.13 2.13
N GLY A 29 13.72 5.54 3.19
CA GLY A 29 14.15 6.23 4.39
C GLY A 29 13.51 5.67 5.64
N GLN A 30 13.76 6.34 6.77
CA GLN A 30 13.19 5.91 8.04
C GLN A 30 11.67 6.12 8.06
N ARG A 31 10.95 5.08 8.45
CA ARG A 31 9.50 5.13 8.64
C ARG A 31 9.22 5.16 10.14
N GLU A 32 8.39 6.09 10.58
CA GLU A 32 7.88 6.12 11.95
C GLU A 32 6.72 5.14 12.15
N GLU A 33 6.07 4.72 11.06
CA GLU A 33 4.85 3.92 11.09
C GLU A 33 5.09 2.44 10.73
N PHE A 34 4.42 1.54 11.46
CA PHE A 34 4.36 0.11 11.17
C PHE A 34 3.30 -0.20 10.12
N SER A 35 3.60 -1.14 9.21
CA SER A 35 2.58 -1.65 8.29
C SER A 35 1.61 -2.59 9.00
N HIS A 36 0.46 -2.85 8.38
CA HIS A 36 -0.52 -3.81 8.91
C HIS A 36 0.10 -5.20 9.13
N ASN A 37 1.00 -5.63 8.25
CA ASN A 37 1.73 -6.89 8.40
C ASN A 37 2.69 -6.90 9.60
N ASP A 38 3.29 -5.75 9.94
CA ASP A 38 4.16 -5.65 11.12
C ASP A 38 3.34 -5.78 12.40
N PHE A 39 2.21 -5.07 12.49
CA PHE A 39 1.26 -5.23 13.59
C PHE A 39 0.70 -6.63 13.70
N LYS A 40 0.39 -7.27 12.56
CA LYS A 40 -0.04 -8.67 12.53
C LYS A 40 1.01 -9.58 13.15
N LYS A 41 2.28 -9.47 12.74
CA LYS A 41 3.37 -10.28 13.30
C LYS A 41 3.54 -10.06 14.80
N ILE A 42 3.49 -8.81 15.24
CA ILE A 42 3.54 -8.45 16.67
C ILE A 42 2.36 -9.11 17.39
N ASN A 43 1.14 -8.99 16.86
CA ASN A 43 -0.05 -9.62 17.43
C ASN A 43 0.08 -11.16 17.48
N ASP A 44 0.60 -11.79 16.43
CA ASP A 44 0.83 -13.24 16.38
C ASP A 44 1.83 -13.69 17.47
N VAL A 45 2.85 -12.89 17.78
CA VAL A 45 3.82 -13.20 18.84
C VAL A 45 3.22 -13.01 20.24
N TYR A 46 2.51 -11.90 20.49
CA TYR A 46 2.11 -11.50 21.85
C TYR A 46 0.65 -11.83 22.22
N CYS A 47 -0.22 -12.05 21.24
CA CYS A 47 -1.67 -12.24 21.44
C CYS A 47 -2.19 -13.60 20.98
N SER A 48 -1.39 -14.41 20.28
CA SER A 48 -1.83 -15.70 19.72
C SER A 48 -2.42 -16.67 20.75
N GLN A 49 -1.89 -16.68 21.98
CA GLN A 49 -2.36 -17.54 23.06
C GLN A 49 -3.57 -16.98 23.82
N LYS A 50 -3.90 -15.69 23.66
CA LYS A 50 -5.08 -15.07 24.31
C LYS A 50 -6.37 -15.42 23.58
N CYS A 51 -6.34 -15.41 22.24
CA CYS A 51 -7.50 -15.72 21.41
C CYS A 51 -7.62 -17.22 21.13
N THR A 52 -7.88 -18.03 22.17
CA THR A 52 -7.96 -19.49 22.10
C THR A 52 -9.18 -20.00 21.32
N LYS A 53 -10.32 -19.31 21.44
CA LYS A 53 -11.49 -19.51 20.59
C LYS A 53 -11.35 -18.58 19.38
N LYS A 54 -10.62 -19.01 18.36
CA LYS A 54 -10.48 -18.24 17.13
C LYS A 54 -11.87 -17.81 16.64
N LEU A 55 -12.12 -16.50 16.63
CA LEU A 55 -13.00 -15.91 15.64
C LEU A 55 -12.63 -16.58 14.30
N LYS A 56 -13.62 -17.08 13.54
CA LYS A 56 -13.38 -17.65 12.20
C LYS A 56 -12.29 -16.84 11.50
N GLU A 57 -11.25 -17.52 11.02
CA GLU A 57 -10.02 -16.91 10.50
C GLU A 57 -10.29 -15.56 9.83
N CYS A 58 -9.68 -14.49 10.36
CA CYS A 58 -9.86 -13.15 9.83
C CYS A 58 -9.53 -13.14 8.34
N LYS A 59 -10.51 -12.73 7.53
CA LYS A 59 -10.36 -12.66 6.07
C LYS A 59 -9.39 -11.54 5.67
N ASN A 60 -8.98 -11.52 4.41
CA ASN A 60 -8.19 -10.44 3.80
C ASN A 60 -6.90 -10.09 4.56
N ASN A 61 -6.24 -11.10 5.16
CA ASN A 61 -5.01 -10.94 5.94
C ASN A 61 -5.19 -10.07 7.21
N GLY A 62 -6.41 -10.00 7.75
CA GLY A 62 -6.68 -9.40 9.06
C GLY A 62 -6.15 -10.26 10.22
N TYR A 63 -6.16 -9.69 11.42
CA TYR A 63 -5.82 -10.38 12.67
C TYR A 63 -6.83 -10.03 13.78
N PRO A 64 -6.99 -10.87 14.81
CA PRO A 64 -7.93 -10.60 15.89
C PRO A 64 -7.57 -9.33 16.67
N GLY A 65 -8.58 -8.52 16.96
CA GLY A 65 -8.45 -7.40 17.90
C GLY A 65 -8.15 -7.87 19.32
N ARG A 66 -7.92 -6.92 20.22
CA ARG A 66 -7.48 -7.19 21.59
C ARG A 66 -8.45 -8.11 22.35
N ASP A 67 -9.75 -7.94 22.14
CA ASP A 67 -10.82 -8.68 22.81
C ASP A 67 -11.24 -9.93 22.03
N CYS A 68 -10.55 -10.26 20.94
CA CYS A 68 -10.79 -11.41 20.08
C CYS A 68 -12.19 -11.48 19.44
N ASN A 69 -12.99 -10.42 19.54
CA ASN A 69 -14.37 -10.34 19.03
C ASN A 69 -14.46 -9.65 17.66
N ASP A 70 -13.42 -8.93 17.28
CA ASP A 70 -13.29 -8.15 16.05
C ASP A 70 -12.05 -8.58 15.25
N CYS A 71 -12.06 -8.30 13.95
CA CYS A 71 -10.89 -8.46 13.09
C CYS A 71 -10.35 -7.08 12.71
N ILE A 72 -9.11 -6.80 13.09
CA ILE A 72 -8.37 -5.67 12.58
C ILE A 72 -7.95 -6.02 11.14
N CYS A 73 -8.50 -5.28 10.19
CA CYS A 73 -8.24 -5.46 8.76
C CYS A 73 -7.21 -4.46 8.23
N PRO A 74 -6.47 -4.78 7.15
CA PRO A 74 -5.63 -3.79 6.49
C PRO A 74 -6.43 -2.55 6.10
N VAL A 75 -5.80 -1.38 6.20
CA VAL A 75 -6.40 -0.11 5.79
C VAL A 75 -6.98 -0.22 4.38
N GLY A 76 -8.22 0.25 4.18
CA GLY A 76 -8.95 0.17 2.91
C GLY A 76 -9.90 -1.02 2.78
N TYR A 77 -9.88 -2.00 3.67
CA TYR A 77 -10.86 -3.10 3.70
C TYR A 77 -12.12 -2.79 4.52
N THR A 78 -12.05 -1.79 5.40
CA THR A 78 -13.20 -1.32 6.17
C THR A 78 -13.91 -0.22 5.37
N GLY A 79 -15.00 -0.58 4.68
CA GLY A 79 -15.96 0.40 4.14
C GLY A 79 -15.56 1.25 2.93
N LYS A 80 -14.53 0.89 2.14
CA LYS A 80 -14.08 1.69 0.96
C LYS A 80 -14.23 0.95 -0.38
N LYS A 81 -14.30 1.74 -1.46
CA LYS A 81 -14.44 1.28 -2.86
C LYS A 81 -13.15 0.58 -3.33
N SER A 82 -13.26 -0.67 -3.76
CA SER A 82 -12.21 -1.43 -4.43
C SER A 82 -12.43 -1.44 -5.95
N ILE A 83 -11.33 -1.51 -6.72
CA ILE A 83 -11.40 -1.81 -8.16
C ILE A 83 -11.13 -3.30 -8.31
N ASP A 84 -12.15 -4.03 -8.76
CA ASP A 84 -12.15 -5.47 -8.94
C ASP A 84 -12.37 -5.85 -10.41
N THR A 85 -11.62 -6.84 -10.90
CA THR A 85 -11.85 -7.46 -12.20
C THR A 85 -12.35 -8.89 -12.05
N ARG A 86 -12.86 -9.45 -13.14
CA ARG A 86 -13.29 -10.86 -13.19
C ARG A 86 -12.11 -11.82 -12.95
N ALA A 87 -12.45 -13.05 -12.53
CA ALA A 87 -11.48 -14.13 -12.41
C ALA A 87 -10.75 -14.34 -13.75
N GLY A 88 -9.42 -14.44 -13.71
CA GLY A 88 -8.58 -14.58 -14.92
C GLY A 88 -8.08 -13.27 -15.53
N SER A 89 -8.46 -12.12 -14.97
CA SER A 89 -7.99 -10.79 -15.38
C SER A 89 -7.30 -10.05 -14.24
N ASN A 90 -6.49 -9.06 -14.59
CA ASN A 90 -5.82 -8.15 -13.67
C ASN A 90 -6.25 -6.70 -13.96
N VAL A 91 -6.17 -5.84 -12.95
CA VAL A 91 -6.44 -4.40 -13.06
C VAL A 91 -5.22 -3.70 -13.64
N ALA A 92 -5.31 -3.16 -14.85
CA ALA A 92 -4.33 -2.21 -15.36
C ALA A 92 -4.78 -0.80 -14.97
N LEU A 93 -3.92 -0.08 -14.25
CA LEU A 93 -4.25 1.23 -13.67
C LEU A 93 -3.21 2.26 -14.13
N VAL A 94 -3.69 3.43 -14.51
CA VAL A 94 -2.87 4.58 -14.86
C VAL A 94 -3.30 5.72 -13.95
N VAL A 95 -2.33 6.28 -13.23
CA VAL A 95 -2.53 7.49 -12.45
C VAL A 95 -2.25 8.65 -13.40
N GLU A 96 -3.31 9.34 -13.80
CA GLU A 96 -3.23 10.45 -14.76
C GLU A 96 -2.67 11.68 -14.08
N LYS A 97 -3.16 11.98 -12.87
CA LYS A 97 -2.72 13.10 -12.05
C LYS A 97 -2.90 12.83 -10.57
N VAL A 98 -1.95 13.26 -9.75
CA VAL A 98 -2.05 13.36 -8.29
C VAL A 98 -1.55 14.73 -7.89
N GLU A 99 -2.30 15.43 -7.06
CA GLU A 99 -1.91 16.66 -6.38
C GLU A 99 -2.21 16.49 -4.90
N THR A 100 -1.16 16.44 -4.09
CA THR A 100 -1.21 16.29 -2.63
C THR A 100 -0.03 17.03 -2.01
N GLU A 101 0.03 17.09 -0.68
CA GLU A 101 1.16 17.66 0.04
C GLU A 101 2.46 16.89 -0.28
N GLU A 102 3.54 17.61 -0.58
CA GLU A 102 4.85 17.01 -0.85
C GLU A 102 5.53 16.62 0.47
N LEU A 103 5.86 15.33 0.61
CA LEU A 103 6.45 14.76 1.82
C LEU A 103 7.49 13.69 1.47
N ILE A 104 8.66 13.76 2.11
CA ILE A 104 9.75 12.78 1.97
C ILE A 104 10.25 12.38 3.37
N PRO A 105 10.22 11.09 3.75
CA PRO A 105 9.64 9.98 3.00
C PRO A 105 8.10 10.06 2.94
N CYS A 106 7.53 9.70 1.79
CA CYS A 106 6.10 9.59 1.62
C CYS A 106 5.58 8.31 2.31
N VAL A 107 4.84 8.49 3.41
CA VAL A 107 4.31 7.42 4.27
C VAL A 107 2.80 7.27 4.14
N GLN A 108 2.23 6.26 4.79
CA GLN A 108 0.80 5.95 4.69
C GLN A 108 -0.07 7.12 5.20
N ASN A 109 -1.31 7.23 4.71
CA ASN A 109 -2.25 8.31 5.06
C ASN A 109 -1.78 9.75 4.76
N LYS A 110 -0.74 9.94 3.95
CA LYS A 110 -0.24 11.27 3.56
C LYS A 110 -0.57 11.71 2.13
N GLY A 111 -0.98 10.77 1.28
CA GLY A 111 -1.34 11.07 -0.11
C GLY A 111 -2.18 9.96 -0.72
N LEU A 112 -1.87 9.59 -1.97
CA LEU A 112 -2.52 8.47 -2.65
C LEU A 112 -1.74 7.18 -2.42
N GLU A 113 -2.29 6.25 -1.64
CA GLU A 113 -1.80 4.87 -1.52
C GLU A 113 -2.53 3.91 -2.46
N ILE A 114 -1.77 3.22 -3.31
CA ILE A 114 -2.22 2.23 -4.28
C ILE A 114 -1.74 0.85 -3.86
N LYS A 115 -2.64 0.01 -3.36
CA LYS A 115 -2.34 -1.40 -3.05
C LYS A 115 -2.73 -2.28 -4.23
N TYR A 116 -1.82 -2.46 -5.19
CA TYR A 116 -2.04 -3.27 -6.40
C TYR A 116 -1.54 -4.72 -6.30
N ARG A 117 -0.64 -5.03 -5.35
CA ARG A 117 -0.07 -6.38 -5.12
C ARG A 117 -1.05 -7.34 -4.44
N HIS A 118 -0.85 -8.65 -4.58
CA HIS A 118 -1.68 -9.67 -3.90
C HIS A 118 -1.75 -9.44 -2.37
N ASP A 119 -0.60 -9.24 -1.73
CA ASP A 119 -0.55 -8.90 -0.31
C ASP A 119 -0.92 -7.43 -0.10
N LYS A 120 -2.06 -7.21 0.54
CA LYS A 120 -2.61 -5.90 0.86
C LYS A 120 -2.35 -5.47 2.31
N GLY A 121 -1.74 -6.35 3.12
CA GLY A 121 -1.27 -6.01 4.47
C GLY A 121 0.07 -5.27 4.45
N ALA A 122 0.84 -5.40 3.37
CA ALA A 122 2.00 -4.55 3.10
C ALA A 122 1.57 -3.14 2.67
N THR A 123 2.41 -2.14 2.94
CA THR A 123 2.29 -0.80 2.36
C THR A 123 2.32 -0.87 0.83
N GLY A 124 1.39 -0.19 0.17
CA GLY A 124 1.32 -0.07 -1.29
C GLY A 124 2.34 0.92 -1.85
N LEU A 125 2.14 1.37 -3.08
CA LEU A 125 2.83 2.56 -3.60
C LEU A 125 2.11 3.78 -3.03
N VAL A 126 2.83 4.69 -2.38
CA VAL A 126 2.27 5.95 -1.88
C VAL A 126 2.86 7.11 -2.68
N LEU A 127 2.00 8.02 -3.14
CA LEU A 127 2.35 9.21 -3.90
C LEU A 127 1.97 10.46 -3.08
N CYS A 128 2.97 11.26 -2.70
CA CYS A 128 2.85 12.53 -1.97
C CYS A 128 3.51 13.64 -2.79
N GLY A 129 2.79 14.73 -3.07
CA GLY A 129 3.18 15.78 -4.00
C GLY A 129 2.44 15.70 -5.34
N SER A 130 3.07 16.21 -6.40
CA SER A 130 2.56 16.23 -7.76
C SER A 130 3.13 15.08 -8.60
N TYR A 131 2.27 14.26 -9.20
CA TYR A 131 2.65 13.18 -10.12
C TYR A 131 1.70 13.11 -11.31
N GLU A 132 2.26 12.80 -12.48
CA GLU A 132 1.49 12.59 -13.71
C GLU A 132 1.91 11.30 -14.42
N ASN A 133 0.97 10.68 -15.11
CA ASN A 133 1.19 9.54 -16.03
C ASN A 133 1.94 8.33 -15.42
N ILE A 134 1.64 7.97 -14.17
CA ILE A 134 2.24 6.78 -13.53
C ILE A 134 1.49 5.52 -13.93
N ILE A 135 2.19 4.60 -14.59
CA ILE A 135 1.64 3.30 -15.01
C ILE A 135 1.85 2.27 -13.90
N ILE A 136 0.74 1.69 -13.43
CA ILE A 136 0.79 0.62 -12.43
C ILE A 136 0.67 -0.74 -13.13
N PRO A 137 1.61 -1.68 -12.87
CA PRO A 137 1.59 -2.98 -13.51
C PRO A 137 0.34 -3.78 -13.10
N PRO A 138 -0.33 -4.46 -14.06
CA PRO A 138 -1.51 -5.27 -13.79
C PRO A 138 -1.11 -6.60 -13.14
N THR A 139 -0.78 -6.56 -11.86
CA THR A 139 -0.28 -7.72 -11.10
C THR A 139 -1.39 -8.55 -10.48
N PHE A 140 -2.54 -7.96 -10.17
CA PHE A 140 -3.63 -8.64 -9.48
C PHE A 140 -5.02 -8.19 -9.93
N SER A 141 -6.03 -9.00 -9.62
CA SER A 141 -7.43 -8.78 -10.00
C SER A 141 -8.17 -7.78 -9.11
N ARG A 142 -7.54 -7.33 -8.02
CA ARG A 142 -8.09 -6.37 -7.07
C ARG A 142 -7.05 -5.31 -6.76
N THR A 143 -7.44 -4.04 -6.84
CA THR A 143 -6.62 -2.90 -6.43
C THR A 143 -7.40 -2.04 -5.44
N LEU A 144 -6.74 -1.64 -4.35
CA LEU A 144 -7.31 -0.70 -3.38
C LEU A 144 -6.64 0.66 -3.57
N LEU A 145 -7.46 1.70 -3.58
CA LEU A 145 -7.04 3.09 -3.63
C LEU A 145 -7.42 3.74 -2.30
N ILE A 146 -6.43 4.30 -1.62
CA ILE A 146 -6.62 5.02 -0.36
C ILE A 146 -6.10 6.42 -0.60
N TYR A 147 -7.02 7.36 -0.74
CA TYR A 147 -6.71 8.77 -0.94
C TYR A 147 -6.94 9.55 0.35
N HIS A 148 -5.99 10.40 0.68
CA HIS A 148 -6.06 11.33 1.81
C HIS A 148 -5.64 12.72 1.34
N GLY A 149 -6.63 13.51 0.90
CA GLY A 149 -6.47 14.94 0.62
C GLY A 149 -6.94 15.76 1.81
N LEU A 150 -6.10 16.69 2.27
CA LEU A 150 -6.41 17.60 3.37
C LEU A 150 -6.85 18.99 2.89
N GLU A 151 -6.45 19.39 1.68
CA GLU A 151 -6.73 20.69 1.09
C GLU A 151 -7.73 20.57 -0.08
N GLU A 152 -8.48 21.65 -0.35
CA GLU A 152 -9.43 21.70 -1.47
C GLU A 152 -8.76 21.58 -2.84
N SER A 153 -7.49 22.00 -2.95
CA SER A 153 -6.70 21.89 -4.17
C SER A 153 -6.22 20.46 -4.46
N HIS A 154 -6.26 19.56 -3.47
CA HIS A 154 -5.77 18.20 -3.66
C HIS A 154 -6.73 17.41 -4.55
N GLU A 155 -6.23 16.88 -5.66
CA GLU A 155 -7.00 16.07 -6.60
C GLU A 155 -6.25 14.79 -7.01
N VAL A 156 -7.02 13.77 -7.39
CA VAL A 156 -6.50 12.53 -7.96
C VAL A 156 -7.34 12.13 -9.16
N ARG A 157 -6.68 11.90 -10.30
CA ARG A 157 -7.29 11.39 -11.54
C ARG A 157 -6.63 10.08 -11.93
N ILE A 158 -7.46 9.07 -12.17
CA ILE A 158 -7.02 7.70 -12.42
C ILE A 158 -7.92 7.10 -13.50
N SER A 159 -7.29 6.43 -14.47
CA SER A 159 -7.98 5.53 -15.39
C SER A 159 -7.62 4.08 -15.11
N TYR A 160 -8.56 3.18 -15.32
CA TYR A 160 -8.37 1.75 -15.12
C TYR A 160 -9.04 0.94 -16.21
N LYS A 161 -8.46 -0.23 -16.51
CA LYS A 161 -9.03 -1.20 -17.44
C LYS A 161 -8.74 -2.63 -17.01
N GLU A 162 -9.63 -3.52 -17.37
CA GLU A 162 -9.42 -4.96 -17.21
C GLU A 162 -8.41 -5.46 -18.26
N ARG A 163 -7.40 -6.23 -17.83
CA ARG A 163 -6.43 -6.88 -18.71
C ARG A 163 -6.39 -8.38 -18.43
N LYS A 164 -6.72 -9.20 -19.43
CA LYS A 164 -6.61 -10.66 -19.32
C LYS A 164 -5.19 -11.08 -18.95
N ARG A 165 -5.04 -12.06 -18.05
CA ARG A 165 -3.74 -12.64 -17.72
C ARG A 165 -3.15 -13.29 -18.97
N LYS A 166 -1.88 -13.01 -19.26
CA LYS A 166 -1.14 -13.83 -20.23
C LYS A 166 -1.02 -15.22 -19.61
N LYS A 167 -1.50 -16.24 -20.32
CA LYS A 167 -1.26 -17.65 -19.97
C LYS A 167 0.23 -17.94 -20.08
#